data_AF-Q9EZ63-F1
#
_entry.id   AF-Q9EZ63-F1
#
_cell.length_a   1.000
_cell.length_b   1.000
_cell.length_c   1.000
_cell.angle_alpha   90.00
_cell.angle_beta   90.00
_cell.angle_gamma   90.00
#
_symmetry.space_group_name_H-M   'P 1'
#
loop_
_entity.id
_entity.type
_entity.pdbx_description
1 polymer ?
#
loop_
_entity_poly.entity_id
_entity_poly.type
_entity_poly.pdbx_seq_one_letter_code
_entity_poly.pdbx_strand_id
1 'polypeptide(L)'
;KKSARTVGDVLGKYHPHGDSACYEAMVLMAQPFSYRYPLVDGQGNWGAPDDPKSFAAMRYTESRLSKYAELLLSELGQGTVDWVPNFDGTLQEPKMLPARLPNILL
;
A
#
# COMPACT_ATOMS: atom_id res chain seq x y z
N LYS A 1 7.81 4.41 9.43
CA LYS A 1 8.76 3.26 9.47
C LYS A 1 9.43 3.16 8.10
N LYS A 2 10.62 2.54 7.97
CA LYS A 2 11.23 2.36 6.65
C LYS A 2 10.34 1.52 5.73
N SER A 3 10.23 1.93 4.47
CA SER A 3 9.42 1.28 3.44
C SER A 3 9.79 -0.20 3.25
N ALA A 4 11.08 -0.54 3.42
CA ALA A 4 11.59 -1.91 3.37
C ALA A 4 10.87 -2.87 4.34
N ARG A 5 10.41 -2.39 5.50
CA ARG A 5 9.67 -3.24 6.45
C ARG A 5 8.33 -3.68 5.87
N THR A 6 7.61 -2.76 5.23
CA THR A 6 6.32 -3.02 4.57
C THR A 6 6.50 -3.98 3.40
N VAL A 7 7.50 -3.71 2.54
CA VAL A 7 7.80 -4.57 1.38
C VAL A 7 8.13 -6.00 1.83
N GLY A 8 8.97 -6.16 2.86
CA GLY A 8 9.31 -7.47 3.40
C GLY A 8 8.11 -8.24 3.95
N ASP A 9 7.20 -7.56 4.67
CA ASP A 9 5.99 -8.21 5.18
C ASP A 9 5.02 -8.59 4.04
N VAL A 10 4.88 -7.77 2.99
CA VAL A 10 4.06 -8.10 1.81
C VAL A 10 4.63 -9.30 1.07
N LEU A 11 5.94 -9.28 0.79
CA LEU A 11 6.63 -10.37 0.11
C LEU A 11 6.54 -11.70 0.86
N GLY A 12 6.76 -11.67 2.17
CA GLY A 12 6.81 -12.87 2.98
C GLY A 12 5.45 -13.46 3.31
N LYS A 13 4.35 -12.71 3.14
CA LYS A 13 3.02 -13.13 3.62
C LYS A 13 1.95 -13.15 2.55
N TYR A 14 1.97 -12.25 1.57
CA TYR A 14 0.81 -12.00 0.70
C TYR A 14 1.15 -12.02 -0.80
N HIS A 15 2.32 -11.52 -1.20
CA HIS A 15 2.66 -11.38 -2.63
C HIS A 15 4.13 -11.74 -2.93
N PRO A 16 4.47 -13.03 -3.10
CA PRO A 16 5.86 -13.51 -3.18
C PRO A 16 6.50 -13.36 -4.58
N HIS A 17 6.42 -12.17 -5.19
CA HIS A 17 6.77 -11.95 -6.61
C HIS A 17 7.81 -10.85 -6.88
N GLY A 18 8.57 -10.43 -5.86
CA GLY A 18 9.70 -9.50 -6.02
C GLY A 18 9.48 -8.14 -5.36
N ASP A 19 10.55 -7.62 -4.75
CA ASP A 19 10.54 -6.38 -3.98
C ASP A 19 10.26 -5.16 -4.84
N SER A 20 10.81 -5.11 -6.05
CA SER A 20 10.60 -4.02 -7.01
C SER A 20 9.13 -3.80 -7.33
N ALA A 21 8.38 -4.88 -7.64
CA ALA A 21 6.96 -4.78 -7.97
C ALA A 21 6.13 -4.21 -6.81
N CYS A 22 6.39 -4.69 -5.59
CA CYS A 22 5.72 -4.19 -4.38
C CYS A 22 6.09 -2.73 -4.09
N TYR A 23 7.37 -2.40 -4.16
CA TYR A 23 7.85 -1.05 -3.83
C TYR A 23 7.38 -0.01 -4.84
N GLU A 24 7.42 -0.30 -6.14
CA GLU A 24 6.92 0.61 -7.18
C GLU A 24 5.43 0.90 -7.02
N ALA A 25 4.62 -0.11 -6.67
CA ALA A 25 3.20 0.09 -6.35
C ALA A 25 3.00 1.01 -5.13
N MET A 26 3.80 0.82 -4.07
CA MET A 26 3.78 1.70 -2.90
C MET A 26 4.22 3.13 -3.23
N VAL A 27 5.22 3.31 -4.10
CA VAL A 27 5.64 4.64 -4.56
C VAL A 27 4.49 5.35 -5.26
N LEU A 28 3.81 4.67 -6.18
CA LEU A 28 2.68 5.24 -6.89
C LEU A 28 1.57 5.71 -5.92
N MET A 29 1.27 4.91 -4.89
CA MET A 29 0.28 5.23 -3.86
C MET A 29 0.68 6.39 -2.92
N ALA A 30 1.96 6.77 -2.90
CA ALA A 30 2.50 7.86 -2.08
C ALA A 30 2.64 9.19 -2.84
N GLN A 31 2.63 9.14 -4.18
CA GLN A 31 2.84 10.31 -5.03
C GLN A 31 1.54 11.13 -5.20
N PRO A 32 1.46 12.37 -4.68
CA PRO A 32 0.24 13.19 -4.78
C PRO A 32 -0.06 13.69 -6.20
N PHE A 33 0.91 13.58 -7.12
CA PHE A 33 0.74 13.86 -8.54
C PHE A 33 0.30 12.63 -9.34
N SER A 34 0.33 11.43 -8.75
CA SER A 34 -0.08 10.17 -9.38
C SER A 34 -1.43 9.69 -8.85
N TYR A 35 -1.66 9.78 -7.53
CA TYR A 35 -2.92 9.47 -6.88
C TYR A 35 -3.65 10.74 -6.49
N ARG A 36 -4.93 10.87 -6.89
CA ARG A 36 -5.77 12.00 -6.47
C ARG A 36 -5.99 12.04 -4.95
N TYR A 37 -6.10 10.86 -4.34
CA TYR A 37 -6.18 10.63 -2.90
C TYR A 37 -5.12 9.59 -2.49
N PRO A 38 -3.90 10.02 -2.11
CA PRO A 38 -2.82 9.09 -1.75
C PRO A 38 -3.23 8.14 -0.63
N LEU A 39 -2.91 6.85 -0.77
CA LEU A 39 -3.14 5.84 0.27
C LEU A 39 -1.98 5.77 1.26
N VAL A 40 -0.80 6.23 0.84
CA VAL A 40 0.43 6.24 1.63
C VAL A 40 0.87 7.68 1.85
N ASP A 41 1.19 8.01 3.09
CA ASP A 41 1.88 9.25 3.47
C ASP A 41 3.37 8.92 3.60
N GLY A 42 4.18 9.47 2.69
CA GLY A 42 5.58 9.15 2.52
C GLY A 42 6.51 10.30 2.93
N GLN A 43 7.60 9.97 3.63
CA GLN A 43 8.71 10.89 3.91
C GLN A 43 9.98 10.41 3.18
N GLY A 44 10.71 11.36 2.58
CA GLY A 44 11.90 11.10 1.75
C GLY A 44 11.67 11.48 0.29
N ASN A 45 12.58 11.05 -0.60
CA ASN A 45 12.40 11.25 -2.04
C ASN A 45 11.51 10.14 -2.63
N TRP A 46 10.28 10.50 -3.01
CA TRP A 46 9.29 9.63 -3.64
C TRP A 46 9.12 9.91 -5.14
N GLY A 47 10.13 10.52 -5.78
CA GLY A 47 10.04 10.97 -7.17
C GLY A 47 9.38 12.34 -7.29
N ALA A 48 9.34 12.85 -8.51
CA ALA A 48 8.80 14.17 -8.82
C ALA A 48 7.90 14.12 -10.06
N PRO A 49 7.03 15.12 -10.30
CA PRO A 49 6.12 15.10 -11.44
C PRO A 49 6.79 15.03 -12.82
N ASP A 50 8.00 15.59 -12.93
CA ASP A 50 8.83 15.60 -14.14
C ASP A 50 9.54 14.27 -14.39
N ASP A 51 9.93 13.56 -13.32
CA ASP A 51 10.43 12.18 -13.38
C ASP A 51 9.86 11.34 -12.23
N PRO A 52 8.67 10.74 -12.41
CA PRO A 52 8.02 9.92 -11.38
C PRO A 52 8.81 8.67 -10.98
N LYS A 53 9.78 8.23 -11.79
CA LYS A 53 10.61 7.06 -11.51
C LYS A 53 11.90 7.40 -10.77
N SER A 54 12.22 8.68 -10.57
CA SER A 54 13.37 9.18 -9.79
C SER A 54 13.24 9.06 -8.26
N PHE A 55 12.58 8.01 -7.75
CA PHE A 55 12.38 7.79 -6.32
C PHE A 55 13.58 7.14 -5.65
N ALA A 56 13.80 7.42 -4.36
CA ALA A 56 14.86 6.80 -3.58
C ALA A 56 14.53 5.33 -3.24
N ALA A 57 15.56 4.53 -2.98
CA ALA A 57 15.40 3.14 -2.58
C ALA A 57 14.63 2.97 -1.25
N MET A 58 13.91 1.84 -1.10
CA MET A 58 13.05 1.52 0.06
C MET A 58 13.73 1.51 1.43
N ARG A 59 15.06 1.44 1.48
CA ARG A 59 15.86 1.55 2.71
C ARG A 59 15.99 2.98 3.23
N TYR A 60 15.72 3.98 2.38
CA TYR A 60 15.80 5.40 2.73
C TYR A 60 14.44 5.99 3.03
N THR A 61 13.44 5.70 2.19
CA THR A 61 12.09 6.23 2.32
C THR A 61 11.36 5.67 3.54
N GLU A 62 10.45 6.47 4.09
CA GLU A 62 9.58 6.09 5.19
C GLU A 62 8.14 6.23 4.77
N SER A 63 7.31 5.26 5.18
CA SER A 63 5.90 5.25 4.87
C SER A 63 5.04 5.00 6.11
N ARG A 64 3.83 5.55 6.06
CA ARG A 64 2.68 5.23 6.90
C ARG A 64 1.40 5.35 6.07
N LEU A 65 0.29 4.82 6.55
CA LEU A 65 -1.01 5.02 5.91
C LEU A 65 -1.42 6.49 5.97
N SER A 66 -2.03 6.98 4.89
CA SER A 66 -2.65 8.30 4.88
C SER A 66 -3.97 8.29 5.67
N LYS A 67 -4.49 9.47 6.02
CA LYS A 67 -5.83 9.57 6.62
C LYS A 67 -6.94 9.04 5.70
N TYR A 68 -6.77 9.18 4.39
CA TYR A 68 -7.76 8.71 3.41
C TYR A 68 -7.88 7.17 3.44
N ALA A 69 -6.79 6.45 3.71
CA ALA A 69 -6.79 4.99 3.84
C ALA A 69 -7.73 4.47 4.95
N GLU A 70 -8.09 5.29 5.95
CA GLU A 70 -9.08 4.92 6.97
C GLU A 70 -10.46 4.62 6.37
N LEU A 71 -10.81 5.23 5.23
CA LEU A 71 -12.05 4.93 4.51
C LEU A 71 -12.09 3.50 3.95
N LEU A 72 -10.93 2.87 3.77
CA LEU A 72 -10.81 1.50 3.29
C LEU A 72 -10.60 0.48 4.41
N LEU A 73 -10.09 0.92 5.57
CA LEU A 73 -9.56 -0.01 6.60
C LEU A 73 -10.29 0.05 7.94
N SER A 74 -10.99 1.14 8.28
CA SER A 74 -11.57 1.34 9.62
C SER A 74 -12.62 0.29 10.03
N GLU A 75 -13.29 -0.33 9.05
CA GLU A 75 -14.34 -1.32 9.27
C GLU A 75 -13.87 -2.77 9.08
N LEU A 76 -12.60 -3.00 8.75
CA LEU A 76 -12.06 -4.32 8.40
C LEU A 76 -12.24 -5.37 9.51
N GLY A 77 -12.07 -4.95 10.77
CA GLY A 77 -12.20 -5.82 11.95
C GLY A 77 -13.63 -6.02 12.46
N GLN A 78 -14.63 -5.53 11.74
CA GLN A 78 -16.02 -5.49 12.21
C GLN A 78 -16.93 -6.54 11.53
N GLY A 79 -16.33 -7.57 10.93
CA GLY A 79 -17.08 -8.64 10.24
C GLY A 79 -17.68 -8.19 8.90
N THR A 80 -17.08 -7.19 8.24
CA THR A 80 -17.57 -6.58 6.99
C THR A 80 -16.98 -7.19 5.73
N VAL A 81 -16.06 -8.15 5.87
CA VAL A 81 -15.34 -8.74 4.73
C VAL A 81 -15.31 -10.26 4.80
N ASP A 82 -15.30 -10.86 3.62
CA ASP A 82 -14.89 -12.24 3.45
C ASP A 82 -13.37 -12.33 3.50
N TRP A 83 -12.87 -13.27 4.29
CA TRP A 83 -11.46 -13.59 4.38
C TRP A 83 -11.13 -14.78 3.50
N VAL A 84 -9.96 -14.76 2.88
CA VAL A 84 -9.42 -15.87 2.10
C VAL A 84 -8.04 -16.25 2.64
N PRO A 85 -7.63 -17.53 2.53
CA PRO A 85 -6.26 -17.91 2.84
C PRO A 85 -5.27 -17.16 1.95
N ASN A 86 -4.11 -16.81 2.50
CA ASN A 86 -2.99 -16.27 1.71
C ASN A 86 -2.34 -17.36 0.83
N PHE A 87 -1.28 -17.00 0.10
CA PHE A 87 -0.68 -17.87 -0.92
C PHE A 87 -0.19 -19.24 -0.40
N ASP A 88 0.21 -19.36 0.86
CA ASP A 88 0.66 -20.60 1.49
C ASP A 88 -0.35 -21.19 2.50
N GLY A 89 -1.51 -20.56 2.66
CA GLY A 89 -2.58 -20.97 3.55
C GLY A 89 -2.31 -20.82 5.04
N THR A 90 -1.21 -20.16 5.45
CA THR A 90 -0.85 -19.98 6.87
C THR A 90 -1.50 -18.75 7.52
N LEU A 91 -1.96 -17.79 6.72
CA LEU A 91 -2.60 -16.56 7.14
C LEU A 91 -3.92 -16.34 6.38
N GLN A 92 -4.69 -15.36 6.82
CA GLN A 92 -5.86 -14.87 6.10
C GLN A 92 -5.65 -13.44 5.62
N GLU A 93 -6.20 -13.12 4.47
CA GLU A 93 -6.24 -11.77 3.90
C GLU A 93 -7.66 -11.43 3.42
N PRO A 94 -8.05 -10.15 3.45
CA PRO A 94 -9.39 -9.76 3.02
C PRO A 94 -9.51 -9.89 1.50
N LYS A 95 -10.58 -10.55 1.03
CA LYS A 95 -10.86 -10.65 -0.41
C LYS A 95 -11.16 -9.29 -1.05
N MET A 96 -11.84 -8.42 -0.29
CA MET A 96 -12.18 -7.05 -0.65
C MET A 96 -12.08 -6.18 0.60
N LEU A 97 -11.71 -4.91 0.44
CA LEU A 97 -11.72 -3.94 1.54
C LEU A 97 -13.11 -3.30 1.70
N PRO A 98 -13.56 -3.01 2.93
CA PRO A 98 -14.85 -2.39 3.20
C PRO A 98 -14.79 -0.88 2.95
N ALA A 99 -14.69 -0.49 1.68
CA ALA A 99 -14.58 0.90 1.28
C ALA A 99 -15.87 1.68 1.59
N ARG A 100 -15.75 2.75 2.38
CA ARG A 100 -16.89 3.64 2.74
C ARG A 100 -17.24 4.67 1.67
N LEU A 101 -16.37 4.84 0.67
CA LEU A 101 -16.56 5.69 -0.50
C LEU A 101 -16.20 4.90 -1.77
N PRO A 102 -16.74 5.27 -2.96
CA PRO A 102 -16.48 4.57 -4.21
C PRO A 102 -15.08 4.87 -4.75
N ASN A 103 -14.03 4.36 -4.10
CA ASN A 103 -12.62 4.63 -4.43
C ASN A 103 -12.23 4.34 -5.88
N ILE A 104 -12.99 3.48 -6.58
CA ILE A 104 -12.78 3.20 -8.01
C ILE A 104 -13.06 4.41 -8.92
N LEU A 105 -13.87 5.37 -8.46
CA LEU A 105 -14.21 6.60 -9.20
C LEU A 105 -13.40 7.83 -8.73
N LEU A 106 -12.70 7.73 -7.60
CA LEU A 106 -12.04 8.84 -6.89
C LEU A 106 -10.55 8.93 -7.23
#